data_AF-A0A7S0WD39-F1
#
_entry.id   AF-A0A7S0WD39-F1
#
_cell.length_a   1.000
_cell.length_b   1.000
_cell.length_c   1.000
_cell.angle_alpha   90.00
_cell.angle_beta   90.00
_cell.angle_gamma   90.00
#
_symmetry.space_group_name_H-M   'P 1'
#
loop_
_entity.id
_entity.type
_entity.pdbx_description
1 polymer ?
#
loop_
_entity_poly.entity_id
_entity_poly.type
_entity_poly.pdbx_seq_one_letter_code
_entity_poly.pdbx_strand_id
1 'polypeptide(L)'
;MSRSEMLEQLTRELEETETLIGRHESHGKARGGGAKVTTSESGAWSYGTEASKGRHHSDGREMFASVKTGATAIPSSSSMKAPLIMKTATGVSSTRIKMRGVLAVAACACVAFLSLSAENSGQRARRMIHQSSLSAMACEEAFAPARVGTWPGISQQVTNIVAATDHVYILGVEDCFSENVTMRVPSQWAGKATCVNGKVLDKCTSDHTGVYFSSHYTRVSVSHGMIIKAAKEAGHKHVTVMEADATFDTNEELQAQTVTDATHLISGPTTAQLGRIKLGAASESHWNIIRLGFRPHLFEQYEVRKAANGGGYVEVTTGLLSDARCPEQCKCTEIRKDGQLCMLSSSGCDLRSSEMYIASERAYDELLGSLFDGTDETIIDHFVLQNIEHSWVMHPSRTVQKDLDIPVSLQKAVQSMFEERCLI
;
A
#
# COMPACT_ATOMS: atom_id res chain seq x y z
N MET A 1 -24.02 -4.85 -14.43
CA MET A 1 -24.24 -3.39 -14.44
C MET A 1 -24.34 -2.95 -15.90
N SER A 2 -25.39 -2.24 -16.27
CA SER A 2 -25.56 -1.69 -17.62
C SER A 2 -24.64 -0.49 -17.84
N ARG A 3 -24.37 -0.14 -19.11
CA ARG A 3 -23.56 1.05 -19.45
C ARG A 3 -24.12 2.34 -18.84
N SER A 4 -25.44 2.46 -18.72
CA SER A 4 -26.09 3.61 -18.07
C SER A 4 -25.83 3.64 -16.56
N GLU A 5 -25.91 2.49 -15.89
CA GLU A 5 -25.61 2.40 -14.45
C GLU A 5 -24.14 2.72 -14.15
N MET A 6 -23.21 2.34 -15.05
CA MET A 6 -21.79 2.67 -14.92
C MET A 6 -21.54 4.17 -15.04
N LEU A 7 -22.17 4.82 -16.03
CA LEU A 7 -22.05 6.27 -16.23
C LEU A 7 -22.70 7.05 -15.08
N GLU A 8 -23.81 6.56 -14.54
CA GLU A 8 -24.48 7.17 -13.39
C GLU A 8 -23.62 7.06 -12.12
N GLN A 9 -22.98 5.91 -11.89
CA GLN A 9 -22.05 5.74 -10.77
C GLN A 9 -20.80 6.64 -10.92
N LEU A 10 -20.22 6.71 -12.11
CA LEU A 10 -19.11 7.64 -12.42
C LEU A 10 -19.51 9.09 -12.16
N THR A 11 -20.74 9.48 -12.53
CA THR A 11 -21.26 10.83 -12.30
C THR A 11 -21.44 11.11 -10.81
N ARG A 12 -21.98 10.17 -10.04
CA ARG A 12 -22.13 10.31 -8.59
C ARG A 12 -20.78 10.42 -7.87
N GLU A 13 -19.81 9.60 -8.26
CA GLU A 13 -18.45 9.69 -7.70
C GLU A 13 -17.76 11.00 -8.09
N LEU A 14 -18.04 11.55 -9.29
CA LEU A 14 -17.58 12.88 -9.72
C LEU A 14 -18.17 13.99 -8.85
N GLU A 15 -19.48 13.93 -8.56
CA GLU A 15 -20.15 14.89 -7.67
C GLU A 15 -19.64 14.77 -6.21
N GLU A 16 -19.35 13.56 -5.73
CA GLU A 16 -18.75 13.34 -4.40
C GLU A 16 -17.32 13.90 -4.31
N THR A 17 -16.51 13.77 -5.37
CA THR A 17 -15.17 14.38 -5.40
C THR A 17 -15.22 15.90 -5.59
N GLU A 18 -16.13 16.43 -6.41
CA GLU A 18 -16.31 17.88 -6.57
C GLU A 18 -16.87 18.56 -5.32
N THR A 19 -17.72 17.89 -4.54
CA THR A 19 -18.24 18.43 -3.27
C THR A 19 -17.19 18.43 -2.15
N LEU A 20 -16.20 17.54 -2.21
CA LEU A 20 -15.01 17.60 -1.34
C LEU A 20 -14.09 18.77 -1.72
N ILE A 21 -13.94 19.06 -3.01
CA ILE A 21 -13.10 20.16 -3.51
C ILE A 21 -13.78 21.54 -3.34
N GLY A 22 -15.10 21.62 -3.55
CA GLY A 22 -15.86 22.88 -3.58
C GLY A 22 -16.16 23.52 -2.22
N ARG A 23 -15.83 22.86 -1.09
CA ARG A 23 -16.16 23.36 0.24
C ARG A 23 -15.20 24.43 0.79
N HIS A 24 -14.14 24.78 0.06
CA HIS A 24 -13.07 25.65 0.57
C HIS A 24 -13.01 27.09 0.00
N GLU A 25 -13.87 27.49 -0.95
CA GLU A 25 -13.81 28.83 -1.56
C GLU A 25 -14.83 29.86 -1.07
N SER A 26 -15.67 29.57 -0.07
CA SER A 26 -16.70 30.53 0.38
C SER A 26 -16.46 31.14 1.77
N HIS A 27 -15.24 31.60 2.08
CA HIS A 27 -15.06 32.60 3.16
C HIS A 27 -13.84 33.48 2.90
N GLY A 28 -13.98 34.53 2.09
CA GLY A 28 -12.92 35.51 1.94
C GLY A 28 -13.14 36.63 0.93
N LYS A 29 -14.15 37.50 1.15
CA LYS A 29 -14.28 38.90 0.68
C LYS A 29 -15.73 39.34 0.96
N ALA A 30 -16.08 40.53 1.45
CA ALA A 30 -15.36 41.76 1.74
C ALA A 30 -16.28 42.64 2.61
N ARG A 31 -15.71 43.53 3.44
CA ARG A 31 -16.09 44.96 3.51
C ARG A 31 -15.19 45.72 4.46
N GLY A 32 -14.50 46.71 3.91
CA GLY A 32 -13.74 47.70 4.68
C GLY A 32 -14.61 48.88 5.13
N GLY A 33 -13.99 49.72 5.95
CA GLY A 33 -14.36 51.12 6.14
C GLY A 33 -14.61 51.53 7.59
N GLY A 34 -13.80 52.46 8.09
CA GLY A 34 -14.23 53.43 9.10
C GLY A 34 -13.51 53.38 10.44
N ALA A 35 -12.67 54.40 10.67
CA ALA A 35 -11.97 54.67 11.92
C ALA A 35 -12.89 55.00 13.11
N LYS A 36 -12.47 54.62 14.33
CA LYS A 36 -12.47 55.51 15.51
C LYS A 36 -11.65 54.94 16.67
N VAL A 37 -10.87 55.82 17.26
CA VAL A 37 -10.12 55.70 18.52
C VAL A 37 -11.08 55.58 19.70
N THR A 38 -10.81 54.69 20.66
CA THR A 38 -10.84 54.98 22.12
C THR A 38 -10.11 53.90 22.91
N THR A 39 -9.38 54.38 23.92
CA THR A 39 -8.64 53.74 25.01
C THR A 39 -9.45 52.77 25.88
N SER A 40 -8.83 51.70 26.41
CA SER A 40 -8.55 51.49 27.84
C SER A 40 -8.29 50.02 28.20
N GLU A 41 -7.19 49.81 28.94
CA GLU A 41 -7.05 48.95 30.13
C GLU A 41 -7.28 47.43 30.10
N SER A 42 -6.20 46.73 30.44
CA SER A 42 -6.08 45.64 31.43
C SER A 42 -6.86 44.33 31.25
N GLY A 43 -6.16 43.21 31.43
CA GLY A 43 -6.80 41.91 31.69
C GLY A 43 -5.99 40.72 31.23
N ALA A 44 -5.00 40.32 32.03
CA ALA A 44 -4.38 39.01 31.95
C ALA A 44 -5.41 37.91 32.21
N TRP A 45 -5.41 36.85 31.40
CA TRP A 45 -6.14 35.61 31.70
C TRP A 45 -5.22 34.40 31.49
N SER A 46 -4.77 33.87 32.63
CA SER A 46 -4.28 32.51 32.80
C SER A 46 -5.47 31.55 32.82
N TYR A 47 -5.40 30.43 32.12
CA TYR A 47 -6.28 29.29 32.38
C TYR A 47 -5.56 28.27 33.24
N GLY A 48 -5.99 28.21 34.49
CA GLY A 48 -5.68 27.17 35.44
C GLY A 48 -6.52 25.92 35.20
N THR A 49 -5.90 24.80 35.55
CA THR A 49 -6.47 23.47 35.74
C THR A 49 -7.52 23.46 36.85
N GLU A 50 -8.67 22.83 36.61
CA GLU A 50 -9.53 22.34 37.69
C GLU A 50 -9.90 20.87 37.49
N ALA A 51 -9.74 20.16 38.59
CA ALA A 51 -10.11 18.78 38.80
C ALA A 51 -11.60 18.67 39.14
N SER A 52 -12.26 17.61 38.68
CA SER A 52 -13.54 17.17 39.23
C SER A 52 -13.45 15.74 39.76
N LYS A 53 -13.75 15.61 41.05
CA LYS A 53 -13.87 14.38 41.83
C LYS A 53 -15.06 13.51 41.37
N GLY A 54 -14.80 12.22 41.25
CA GLY A 54 -15.48 11.13 41.98
C GLY A 54 -17.00 10.96 41.86
N ARG A 55 -17.41 9.79 41.32
CA ARG A 55 -18.53 9.03 41.88
C ARG A 55 -18.38 7.52 41.60
N HIS A 56 -18.56 6.75 42.67
CA HIS A 56 -18.58 5.29 42.75
C HIS A 56 -19.88 4.67 42.23
N HIS A 57 -19.77 3.50 41.58
CA HIS A 57 -20.64 2.30 41.56
C HIS A 57 -20.45 1.60 40.20
N SER A 58 -20.39 0.29 40.03
CA SER A 58 -20.18 -0.91 40.84
C SER A 58 -20.16 -2.08 39.84
N ASP A 59 -19.29 -3.06 40.09
CA ASP A 59 -19.33 -4.48 39.73
C ASP A 59 -19.84 -4.96 38.35
N GLY A 60 -18.96 -5.73 37.69
CA GLY A 60 -19.28 -6.61 36.56
C GLY A 60 -18.07 -7.46 36.14
N ARG A 61 -17.79 -8.51 36.91
CA ARG A 61 -16.82 -9.60 36.62
C ARG A 61 -17.19 -10.36 35.34
N GLU A 62 -16.18 -10.76 34.55
CA GLU A 62 -15.80 -12.16 34.21
C GLU A 62 -14.72 -12.13 33.11
N MET A 63 -13.45 -12.42 33.44
CA MET A 63 -12.77 -13.72 33.32
C MET A 63 -12.59 -14.21 31.88
N PHE A 64 -11.35 -14.18 31.36
CA PHE A 64 -10.69 -15.37 30.82
C PHE A 64 -9.18 -15.29 31.03
N ALA A 65 -8.65 -16.38 31.59
CA ALA A 65 -7.30 -16.50 32.11
C ALA A 65 -6.30 -16.98 31.05
N SER A 66 -5.09 -16.47 31.22
CA SER A 66 -3.84 -16.88 30.59
C SER A 66 -3.43 -18.30 31.01
N VAL A 67 -2.92 -19.10 30.06
CA VAL A 67 -2.11 -20.30 30.37
C VAL A 67 -0.80 -20.19 29.59
N LYS A 68 0.29 -19.98 30.35
CA LYS A 68 1.67 -20.23 29.97
C LYS A 68 2.12 -21.57 30.56
N THR A 69 2.73 -22.41 29.73
CA THR A 69 3.85 -23.31 30.07
C THR A 69 4.58 -23.58 28.73
N GLY A 70 5.91 -23.55 28.59
CA GLY A 70 6.96 -23.88 29.53
C GLY A 70 7.71 -25.09 28.97
N ALA A 71 8.83 -24.84 28.29
CA ALA A 71 9.68 -25.78 27.54
C ALA A 71 10.27 -26.92 28.38
N THR A 72 10.68 -28.03 27.73
CA THR A 72 12.06 -28.57 27.77
C THR A 72 12.28 -29.79 26.86
N ALA A 73 13.56 -30.08 26.63
CA ALA A 73 14.23 -30.76 25.52
C ALA A 73 14.34 -32.31 25.61
N ILE A 74 14.50 -32.97 24.44
CA ILE A 74 15.57 -33.91 23.95
C ILE A 74 16.12 -35.00 24.95
N PRO A 75 16.64 -36.22 24.60
CA PRO A 75 16.93 -36.90 23.30
C PRO A 75 16.61 -38.43 23.18
N SER A 76 16.82 -38.92 21.95
CA SER A 76 17.56 -40.16 21.52
C SER A 76 17.06 -41.59 21.77
N SER A 77 17.16 -42.35 20.67
CA SER A 77 17.97 -43.58 20.46
C SER A 77 17.25 -44.91 20.20
N SER A 78 17.89 -45.66 19.30
CA SER A 78 17.83 -47.12 19.04
C SER A 78 16.59 -47.66 18.30
N SER A 79 16.71 -48.12 17.05
CA SER A 79 17.31 -49.39 16.58
C SER A 79 16.60 -50.63 17.15
N MET A 80 15.84 -51.35 16.31
CA MET A 80 16.13 -52.76 16.00
C MET A 80 15.18 -53.37 14.93
N LYS A 81 15.86 -53.97 13.95
CA LYS A 81 15.60 -55.13 13.08
C LYS A 81 14.25 -55.86 13.09
N ALA A 82 13.88 -56.25 11.86
CA ALA A 82 12.76 -57.07 11.38
C ALA A 82 12.69 -58.52 11.96
N PRO A 83 11.64 -59.32 11.65
CA PRO A 83 11.65 -60.06 10.38
C PRO A 83 10.29 -60.29 9.68
N LEU A 84 10.47 -60.63 8.39
CA LEU A 84 9.57 -61.29 7.43
C LEU A 84 8.62 -62.34 8.05
N ILE A 85 7.34 -62.27 7.67
CA ILE A 85 6.44 -63.44 7.63
C ILE A 85 5.74 -63.45 6.27
N MET A 86 6.13 -64.42 5.44
CA MET A 86 5.40 -64.87 4.26
C MET A 86 4.10 -65.56 4.70
N LYS A 87 2.95 -65.11 4.18
CA LYS A 87 1.74 -65.94 4.08
C LYS A 87 1.16 -65.80 2.68
N THR A 88 1.26 -66.88 1.93
CA THR A 88 0.43 -67.21 0.77
C THR A 88 -1.01 -67.44 1.23
N ALA A 89 -1.97 -66.79 0.59
CA ALA A 89 -3.35 -67.23 0.61
C ALA A 89 -4.03 -66.91 -0.73
N THR A 90 -4.70 -67.94 -1.20
CA THR A 90 -5.41 -68.16 -2.45
C THR A 90 -6.63 -67.28 -2.65
N GLY A 91 -7.06 -67.19 -3.91
CA GLY A 91 -8.04 -66.25 -4.42
C GLY A 91 -9.45 -66.36 -3.82
N VAL A 92 -10.14 -65.22 -3.84
CA VAL A 92 -11.60 -65.10 -3.72
C VAL A 92 -12.08 -63.92 -4.58
N SER A 93 -12.96 -64.25 -5.53
CA SER A 93 -14.08 -63.43 -6.04
C SER A 93 -13.80 -62.10 -6.77
N SER A 94 -13.72 -62.23 -8.10
CA SER A 94 -13.78 -61.19 -9.14
C SER A 94 -15.15 -60.48 -9.25
N THR A 95 -15.58 -59.71 -8.25
CA THR A 95 -16.77 -58.83 -8.40
C THR A 95 -16.78 -57.56 -7.56
N ARG A 96 -15.88 -57.38 -6.59
CA ARG A 96 -15.84 -56.16 -5.74
C ARG A 96 -14.85 -55.07 -6.17
N ILE A 97 -14.00 -55.34 -7.16
CA ILE A 97 -12.99 -54.36 -7.63
C ILE A 97 -13.60 -53.29 -8.55
N LYS A 98 -14.69 -53.62 -9.27
CA LYS A 98 -15.35 -52.64 -10.17
C LYS A 98 -16.12 -51.55 -9.43
N MET A 99 -16.53 -51.74 -8.18
CA MET A 99 -17.32 -50.75 -7.44
C MET A 99 -16.47 -49.73 -6.67
N ARG A 100 -15.23 -50.07 -6.32
CA ARG A 100 -14.29 -49.13 -5.66
C ARG A 100 -13.60 -48.18 -6.65
N GLY A 101 -13.39 -48.59 -7.89
CA GLY A 101 -12.86 -47.71 -8.95
C GLY A 101 -13.85 -46.59 -9.34
N VAL A 102 -15.15 -46.90 -9.42
CA VAL A 102 -16.18 -45.92 -9.77
C VAL A 102 -16.38 -44.87 -8.68
N LEU A 103 -16.32 -45.27 -7.40
CA LEU A 103 -16.39 -44.34 -6.27
C LEU A 103 -15.15 -43.44 -6.14
N ALA A 104 -13.95 -43.95 -6.44
CA ALA A 104 -12.73 -43.13 -6.44
C ALA A 104 -12.70 -42.12 -7.61
N VAL A 105 -13.15 -42.51 -8.80
CA VAL A 105 -13.26 -41.61 -9.95
C VAL A 105 -14.35 -40.55 -9.73
N ALA A 106 -15.49 -40.92 -9.13
CA ALA A 106 -16.54 -39.96 -8.77
C ALA A 106 -16.10 -39.01 -7.64
N ALA A 107 -15.34 -39.48 -6.65
CA ALA A 107 -14.78 -38.63 -5.59
C ALA A 107 -13.71 -37.66 -6.14
N CYS A 108 -12.82 -38.11 -7.03
CA CYS A 108 -11.86 -37.23 -7.70
C CYS A 108 -12.55 -36.23 -8.65
N ALA A 109 -13.63 -36.63 -9.34
CA ALA A 109 -14.42 -35.74 -10.18
C ALA A 109 -15.18 -34.70 -9.34
N CYS A 110 -15.73 -35.07 -8.17
CA CYS A 110 -16.36 -34.12 -7.24
C CYS A 110 -15.35 -33.18 -6.58
N VAL A 111 -14.14 -33.65 -6.23
CA VAL A 111 -13.07 -32.76 -5.74
C VAL A 111 -12.60 -31.81 -6.85
N ALA A 112 -12.49 -32.27 -8.10
CA ALA A 112 -12.18 -31.39 -9.23
C ALA A 112 -13.31 -30.39 -9.53
N PHE A 113 -14.58 -30.79 -9.42
CA PHE A 113 -15.74 -29.90 -9.56
C PHE A 113 -15.90 -28.91 -8.40
N LEU A 114 -15.49 -29.27 -7.17
CA LEU A 114 -15.48 -28.37 -6.01
C LEU A 114 -14.24 -27.46 -6.00
N SER A 115 -13.13 -27.89 -6.61
CA SER A 115 -11.93 -27.07 -6.85
C SER A 115 -12.13 -26.07 -7.99
N LEU A 116 -13.02 -26.38 -8.94
CA LEU A 116 -13.66 -25.42 -9.83
C LEU A 116 -14.77 -24.69 -9.06
N SER A 117 -14.44 -24.15 -7.88
CA SER A 117 -15.20 -23.06 -7.31
C SER A 117 -15.32 -22.01 -8.41
N ALA A 118 -16.56 -21.69 -8.80
CA ALA A 118 -16.86 -20.81 -9.91
C ALA A 118 -16.04 -19.52 -9.72
N GLU A 119 -14.96 -19.39 -10.50
CA GLU A 119 -14.12 -18.21 -10.50
C GLU A 119 -15.03 -17.00 -10.65
N ASN A 120 -14.98 -16.10 -9.67
CA ASN A 120 -15.84 -14.93 -9.73
C ASN A 120 -15.43 -14.06 -10.93
N SER A 121 -16.35 -13.26 -11.47
CA SER A 121 -16.07 -12.46 -12.66
C SER A 121 -14.89 -11.51 -12.48
N GLY A 122 -14.64 -11.04 -11.26
CA GLY A 122 -13.51 -10.17 -10.92
C GLY A 122 -12.16 -10.86 -11.09
N GLN A 123 -11.99 -12.06 -10.55
CA GLN A 123 -10.76 -12.85 -10.70
C GLN A 123 -10.47 -13.16 -12.16
N ARG A 124 -11.51 -13.51 -12.94
CA ARG A 124 -11.36 -13.74 -14.37
C ARG A 124 -10.92 -12.47 -15.10
N ALA A 125 -11.54 -11.35 -14.78
CA ALA A 125 -11.20 -10.05 -15.37
C ALA A 125 -9.74 -9.69 -15.08
N ARG A 126 -9.28 -9.82 -13.83
CA ARG A 126 -7.88 -9.53 -13.47
C ARG A 126 -6.89 -10.45 -14.18
N ARG A 127 -7.19 -11.75 -14.29
CA ARG A 127 -6.39 -12.70 -15.07
C ARG A 127 -6.30 -12.31 -16.55
N MET A 128 -7.43 -11.89 -17.15
CA MET A 128 -7.45 -11.40 -18.53
C MET A 128 -6.58 -10.14 -18.69
N ILE A 129 -6.63 -9.22 -17.73
CA ILE A 129 -5.77 -8.02 -17.69
C ILE A 129 -4.30 -8.41 -17.59
N HIS A 130 -3.96 -9.35 -16.69
CA HIS A 130 -2.58 -9.83 -16.51
C HIS A 130 -1.99 -10.37 -17.82
N GLN A 131 -2.77 -11.19 -18.54
CA GLN A 131 -2.34 -11.91 -19.73
C GLN A 131 -2.37 -11.08 -21.03
N SER A 132 -3.11 -9.99 -21.07
CA SER A 132 -3.23 -9.11 -22.25
C SER A 132 -2.13 -8.05 -22.21
N SER A 133 -1.60 -7.56 -23.33
CA SER A 133 -0.74 -6.35 -23.30
C SER A 133 -1.57 -5.08 -23.10
N LEU A 134 -0.93 -3.94 -22.78
CA LEU A 134 -1.65 -2.65 -22.75
C LEU A 134 -2.28 -2.30 -24.10
N SER A 135 -1.55 -2.55 -25.19
CA SER A 135 -2.03 -2.37 -26.57
C SER A 135 -3.22 -3.26 -26.90
N ALA A 136 -3.23 -4.53 -26.46
CA ALA A 136 -4.33 -5.45 -26.70
C ALA A 136 -5.63 -5.03 -25.99
N MET A 137 -5.52 -4.29 -24.89
CA MET A 137 -6.64 -3.72 -24.13
C MET A 137 -7.01 -2.30 -24.56
N ALA A 138 -6.29 -1.71 -25.53
CA ALA A 138 -6.39 -0.30 -25.89
C ALA A 138 -6.22 0.66 -24.68
N CYS A 139 -5.39 0.28 -23.71
CA CYS A 139 -5.15 1.06 -22.49
C CYS A 139 -3.99 2.06 -22.61
N GLU A 140 -3.26 2.08 -23.73
CA GLU A 140 -2.14 3.00 -23.95
C GLU A 140 -2.56 4.48 -23.90
N GLU A 141 -3.82 4.78 -24.25
CA GLU A 141 -4.41 6.12 -24.16
C GLU A 141 -4.49 6.65 -22.72
N ALA A 142 -4.33 5.81 -21.70
CA ALA A 142 -4.24 6.29 -20.32
C ALA A 142 -2.88 6.92 -20.00
N PHE A 143 -1.86 6.71 -20.84
CA PHE A 143 -0.47 7.07 -20.56
C PHE A 143 -0.02 8.21 -21.48
N ALA A 144 -0.01 9.44 -20.97
CA ALA A 144 0.46 10.61 -21.70
C ALA A 144 1.80 11.12 -21.14
N PRO A 145 2.68 11.72 -21.96
CA PRO A 145 3.85 12.42 -21.44
C PRO A 145 3.46 13.48 -20.39
N ALA A 146 4.12 13.47 -19.23
CA ALA A 146 3.86 14.45 -18.19
C ALA A 146 4.37 15.85 -18.60
N ARG A 147 3.63 16.90 -18.23
CA ARG A 147 4.02 18.28 -18.51
C ARG A 147 5.01 18.79 -17.45
N VAL A 148 6.08 19.44 -17.91
CA VAL A 148 7.08 20.05 -17.03
C VAL A 148 6.52 21.30 -16.35
N GLY A 149 6.81 21.46 -15.07
CA GLY A 149 6.48 22.63 -14.26
C GLY A 149 6.91 22.41 -12.82
N THR A 150 6.11 22.92 -11.87
CA THR A 150 6.40 22.81 -10.44
C THR A 150 5.38 21.88 -9.80
N TRP A 151 5.87 20.83 -9.11
CA TRP A 151 5.04 20.05 -8.20
C TRP A 151 4.99 20.76 -6.84
N PRO A 152 3.82 21.15 -6.32
CA PRO A 152 3.73 21.85 -5.04
C PRO A 152 4.36 21.07 -3.87
N GLY A 153 5.30 21.68 -3.18
CA GLY A 153 5.89 21.15 -1.94
C GLY A 153 6.97 20.07 -2.11
N ILE A 154 7.24 19.56 -3.32
CA ILE A 154 8.32 18.58 -3.51
C ILE A 154 9.68 19.24 -3.27
N SER A 155 10.54 18.60 -2.46
CA SER A 155 11.89 19.10 -2.23
C SER A 155 12.84 18.74 -3.38
N GLN A 156 13.93 19.49 -3.51
CA GLN A 156 14.96 19.18 -4.50
C GLN A 156 15.61 17.81 -4.22
N GLN A 157 15.72 17.44 -2.94
CA GLN A 157 16.27 16.16 -2.51
C GLN A 157 15.43 14.98 -2.99
N VAL A 158 14.10 15.04 -2.78
CA VAL A 158 13.19 14.00 -3.30
C VAL A 158 13.23 13.97 -4.83
N THR A 159 13.23 15.15 -5.46
CA THR A 159 13.36 15.28 -6.91
C THR A 159 14.60 14.58 -7.46
N ASN A 160 15.74 14.69 -6.76
CA ASN A 160 17.00 14.05 -7.13
C ASN A 160 16.95 12.53 -6.99
N ILE A 161 16.33 12.00 -5.92
CA ILE A 161 16.16 10.56 -5.73
C ILE A 161 15.28 9.99 -6.85
N VAL A 162 14.14 10.62 -7.13
CA VAL A 162 13.24 10.19 -8.22
C VAL A 162 13.94 10.30 -9.57
N ALA A 163 14.77 11.31 -9.79
CA ALA A 163 15.53 11.44 -11.03
C ALA A 163 16.58 10.33 -11.23
N ALA A 164 16.87 9.48 -10.23
CA ALA A 164 17.74 8.33 -10.38
C ALA A 164 17.05 7.12 -11.05
N THR A 165 15.72 7.10 -11.15
CA THR A 165 14.98 6.02 -11.81
C THR A 165 14.95 6.21 -13.33
N ASP A 166 14.66 5.13 -14.06
CA ASP A 166 14.57 5.16 -15.52
C ASP A 166 13.34 5.93 -15.99
N HIS A 167 12.23 5.79 -15.25
CA HIS A 167 10.95 6.42 -15.60
C HIS A 167 10.10 6.75 -14.38
N VAL A 168 9.22 7.74 -14.52
CA VAL A 168 8.31 8.21 -13.46
C VAL A 168 6.88 8.13 -13.96
N TYR A 169 6.03 7.37 -13.27
CA TYR A 169 4.60 7.30 -13.54
C TYR A 169 3.84 8.06 -12.46
N ILE A 170 2.98 8.98 -12.88
CA ILE A 170 2.12 9.76 -11.99
C ILE A 170 0.66 9.38 -12.21
N LEU A 171 0.07 8.67 -11.25
CA LEU A 171 -1.32 8.25 -11.29
C LEU A 171 -2.25 9.36 -10.79
N GLY A 172 -3.24 9.74 -11.58
CA GLY A 172 -4.25 10.71 -11.17
C GLY A 172 -5.57 10.54 -11.92
N VAL A 173 -6.49 11.47 -11.71
CA VAL A 173 -7.83 11.48 -12.33
C VAL A 173 -8.03 12.59 -13.35
N GLU A 174 -6.99 13.40 -13.58
CA GLU A 174 -7.00 14.49 -14.56
C GLU A 174 -6.88 13.96 -15.99
N ASP A 175 -7.44 14.70 -16.94
CA ASP A 175 -7.18 14.47 -18.36
C ASP A 175 -5.75 14.89 -18.69
N CYS A 176 -4.86 13.90 -18.75
CA CYS A 176 -3.45 14.05 -19.05
C CYS A 176 -3.15 14.76 -20.39
N PHE A 177 -4.06 14.72 -21.36
CA PHE A 177 -3.87 15.38 -22.66
C PHE A 177 -4.34 16.83 -22.68
N SER A 178 -5.19 17.22 -21.71
CA SER A 178 -5.73 18.58 -21.62
C SER A 178 -4.62 19.62 -21.50
N GLU A 179 -4.82 20.78 -22.13
CA GLU A 179 -3.95 21.95 -21.93
C GLU A 179 -4.05 22.49 -20.49
N ASN A 180 -5.19 22.21 -19.83
CA ASN A 180 -5.51 22.67 -18.49
C ASN A 180 -5.16 21.65 -17.39
N VAL A 181 -4.54 20.52 -17.73
CA VAL A 181 -4.03 19.57 -16.72
C VAL A 181 -3.19 20.36 -15.72
N THR A 182 -3.40 20.20 -14.41
CA THR A 182 -2.69 20.95 -13.36
C THR A 182 -1.47 20.19 -12.87
N MET A 183 -1.49 18.87 -13.02
CA MET A 183 -0.36 18.02 -12.68
C MET A 183 0.88 18.38 -13.51
N ARG A 184 1.96 18.75 -12.81
CA ARG A 184 3.22 19.21 -13.39
C ARG A 184 4.39 18.56 -12.69
N VAL A 185 5.37 18.09 -13.46
CA VAL A 185 6.57 17.44 -12.92
C VAL A 185 7.79 18.35 -12.98
N PRO A 186 8.74 18.25 -12.03
CA PRO A 186 10.00 18.96 -12.09
C PRO A 186 10.75 18.75 -13.41
N SER A 187 11.51 19.75 -13.85
CA SER A 187 12.26 19.71 -15.12
C SER A 187 13.30 18.59 -15.18
N GLN A 188 13.77 18.11 -14.04
CA GLN A 188 14.69 16.97 -13.92
C GLN A 188 14.07 15.65 -14.41
N TRP A 189 12.74 15.57 -14.50
CA TRP A 189 12.02 14.39 -14.99
C TRP A 189 11.53 14.56 -16.43
N ALA A 190 11.87 15.68 -17.08
CA ALA A 190 11.47 15.96 -18.45
C ALA A 190 11.91 14.84 -19.40
N GLY A 191 10.98 14.36 -20.23
CA GLY A 191 11.24 13.29 -21.19
C GLY A 191 11.21 11.87 -20.62
N LYS A 192 11.06 11.69 -19.30
CA LYS A 192 10.95 10.37 -18.66
C LYS A 192 9.85 10.27 -17.60
N ALA A 193 8.85 11.14 -17.71
CA ALA A 193 7.69 11.14 -16.83
C ALA A 193 6.41 10.98 -17.65
N THR A 194 5.50 10.13 -17.16
CA THR A 194 4.21 9.83 -17.74
C THR A 194 3.11 10.17 -16.75
N CYS A 195 2.15 11.00 -17.20
CA CYS A 195 0.86 11.19 -16.57
C CYS A 195 -0.02 9.97 -16.89
N VAL A 196 -0.61 9.37 -15.88
CA VAL A 196 -1.47 8.19 -15.99
C VAL A 196 -2.87 8.56 -15.53
N ASN A 197 -3.85 8.46 -16.44
CA ASN A 197 -5.24 8.75 -16.15
C ASN A 197 -5.97 7.49 -15.68
N GLY A 198 -6.23 7.40 -14.37
CA GLY A 198 -6.93 6.29 -13.73
C GLY A 198 -8.35 6.08 -14.27
N LYS A 199 -9.07 7.15 -14.67
CA LYS A 199 -10.43 7.02 -15.25
C LYS A 199 -10.39 6.32 -16.62
N VAL A 200 -9.34 6.57 -17.40
CA VAL A 200 -9.16 5.89 -18.70
C VAL A 200 -8.76 4.43 -18.49
N LEU A 201 -7.92 4.14 -17.48
CA LEU A 201 -7.62 2.76 -17.09
C LEU A 201 -8.86 1.98 -16.64
N ASP A 202 -9.67 2.57 -15.77
CA ASP A 202 -10.94 1.98 -15.31
C ASP A 202 -11.86 1.65 -16.49
N LYS A 203 -11.93 2.56 -17.46
CA LYS A 203 -12.74 2.39 -18.67
C LYS A 203 -12.19 1.28 -19.57
N CYS A 204 -10.92 1.33 -19.97
CA CYS A 204 -10.35 0.38 -20.93
C CYS A 204 -10.33 -1.05 -20.37
N THR A 205 -10.03 -1.21 -19.07
CA THR A 205 -10.08 -2.52 -18.40
C THR A 205 -11.50 -3.07 -18.33
N SER A 206 -12.49 -2.23 -18.05
CA SER A 206 -13.91 -2.60 -18.07
C SER A 206 -14.39 -2.98 -19.47
N ASP A 207 -14.04 -2.20 -20.49
CA ASP A 207 -14.39 -2.48 -21.89
C ASP A 207 -13.76 -3.81 -22.36
N HIS A 208 -12.52 -4.10 -21.96
CA HIS A 208 -11.82 -5.34 -22.31
C HIS A 208 -12.36 -6.59 -21.60
N THR A 209 -12.69 -6.46 -20.31
CA THR A 209 -13.05 -7.62 -19.47
C THR A 209 -14.56 -7.82 -19.31
N GLY A 210 -15.36 -6.79 -19.63
CA GLY A 210 -16.79 -6.72 -19.31
C GLY A 210 -17.08 -6.51 -17.82
N VAL A 211 -16.07 -6.19 -16.99
CA VAL A 211 -16.20 -6.04 -15.54
C VAL A 211 -15.73 -4.66 -15.11
N TYR A 212 -16.63 -3.90 -14.49
CA TYR A 212 -16.28 -2.67 -13.77
C TYR A 212 -16.10 -2.98 -12.28
N PHE A 213 -14.92 -2.70 -11.74
CA PHE A 213 -14.64 -2.89 -10.32
C PHE A 213 -15.29 -1.77 -9.50
N SER A 214 -16.31 -2.09 -8.72
CA SER A 214 -17.07 -1.09 -7.95
C SER A 214 -16.26 -0.48 -6.79
N SER A 215 -15.32 -1.23 -6.23
CA SER A 215 -14.45 -0.77 -5.15
C SER A 215 -13.35 0.14 -5.69
N HIS A 216 -13.24 1.35 -5.14
CA HIS A 216 -12.15 2.27 -5.42
C HIS A 216 -10.78 1.64 -5.17
N TYR A 217 -10.61 0.94 -4.03
CA TYR A 217 -9.36 0.25 -3.69
C TYR A 217 -8.95 -0.79 -4.74
N THR A 218 -9.93 -1.50 -5.31
CA THR A 218 -9.67 -2.45 -6.38
C THR A 218 -9.25 -1.75 -7.67
N ARG A 219 -9.91 -0.66 -8.05
CA ARG A 219 -9.56 0.13 -9.24
C ARG A 219 -8.17 0.75 -9.15
N VAL A 220 -7.82 1.30 -8.00
CA VAL A 220 -6.47 1.82 -7.72
C VAL A 220 -5.46 0.68 -7.82
N SER A 221 -5.70 -0.46 -7.19
CA SER A 221 -4.79 -1.61 -7.26
C SER A 221 -4.58 -2.10 -8.69
N VAL A 222 -5.65 -2.19 -9.49
CA VAL A 222 -5.55 -2.50 -10.93
C VAL A 222 -4.74 -1.44 -11.67
N SER A 223 -4.95 -0.15 -11.37
CA SER A 223 -4.19 0.94 -11.99
C SER A 223 -2.68 0.87 -11.69
N HIS A 224 -2.30 0.58 -10.45
CA HIS A 224 -0.89 0.32 -10.10
C HIS A 224 -0.34 -0.90 -10.85
N GLY A 225 -1.12 -1.97 -10.98
CA GLY A 225 -0.74 -3.14 -11.77
C GLY A 225 -0.50 -2.80 -13.24
N MET A 226 -1.34 -1.94 -13.82
CA MET A 226 -1.21 -1.45 -15.19
C MET A 226 0.03 -0.58 -15.38
N ILE A 227 0.41 0.22 -14.38
CA ILE A 227 1.65 0.98 -14.37
C ILE A 227 2.88 0.07 -14.34
N ILE A 228 2.91 -0.92 -13.45
CA ILE A 228 4.01 -1.90 -13.39
C ILE A 228 4.10 -2.70 -14.69
N LYS A 229 2.95 -3.02 -15.29
CA LYS A 229 2.87 -3.67 -16.59
C LYS A 229 3.45 -2.78 -17.70
N ALA A 230 3.10 -1.49 -17.74
CA ALA A 230 3.68 -0.52 -18.66
C ALA A 230 5.20 -0.46 -18.52
N ALA A 231 5.69 -0.39 -17.27
CA ALA A 231 7.10 -0.37 -16.97
C ALA A 231 7.84 -1.61 -17.49
N LYS A 232 7.25 -2.79 -17.27
CA LYS A 232 7.78 -4.06 -17.75
C LYS A 232 7.78 -4.16 -19.28
N GLU A 233 6.69 -3.78 -19.94
CA GLU A 233 6.56 -3.81 -21.41
C GLU A 233 7.54 -2.84 -22.08
N ALA A 234 7.82 -1.69 -21.45
CA ALA A 234 8.80 -0.71 -21.92
C ALA A 234 10.27 -1.07 -21.58
N GLY A 235 10.50 -2.09 -20.75
CA GLY A 235 11.84 -2.53 -20.36
C GLY A 235 12.56 -1.57 -19.41
N HIS A 236 11.83 -0.80 -18.60
CA HIS A 236 12.43 0.02 -17.54
C HIS A 236 12.91 -0.87 -16.40
N LYS A 237 14.11 -0.62 -15.87
CA LYS A 237 14.67 -1.36 -14.74
C LYS A 237 14.15 -0.84 -13.41
N HIS A 238 14.07 0.48 -13.28
CA HIS A 238 13.65 1.14 -12.05
C HIS A 238 12.62 2.21 -12.38
N VAL A 239 11.45 2.14 -11.77
CA VAL A 239 10.40 3.14 -11.97
C VAL A 239 9.91 3.71 -10.67
N THR A 240 9.66 5.01 -10.66
CA THR A 240 8.90 5.67 -9.59
C THR A 240 7.42 5.62 -9.95
N VAL A 241 6.59 5.22 -9.00
CA VAL A 241 5.14 5.35 -9.07
C VAL A 241 4.71 6.34 -7.99
N MET A 242 3.95 7.37 -8.37
CA MET A 242 3.47 8.40 -7.46
C MET A 242 2.01 8.74 -7.77
N GLU A 243 1.21 9.00 -6.74
CA GLU A 243 -0.16 9.47 -6.88
C GLU A 243 -0.21 11.01 -6.95
N ALA A 244 -1.15 11.55 -7.73
CA ALA A 244 -1.27 12.98 -8.01
C ALA A 244 -1.63 13.84 -6.80
N ASP A 245 -2.28 13.23 -5.82
CA ASP A 245 -2.71 13.81 -4.55
C ASP A 245 -1.67 13.64 -3.43
N ALA A 246 -0.52 13.02 -3.71
CA ALA A 246 0.58 12.94 -2.76
C ALA A 246 1.08 14.35 -2.41
N THR A 247 1.03 14.69 -1.12
CA THR A 247 1.54 15.97 -0.62
C THR A 247 2.79 15.80 0.19
N PHE A 248 3.78 16.66 -0.03
CA PHE A 248 5.09 16.55 0.62
C PHE A 248 5.16 17.35 1.91
N ASP A 249 5.73 16.76 2.96
CA ASP A 249 6.01 17.50 4.19
C ASP A 249 7.23 18.41 4.01
N THR A 250 6.99 19.70 3.83
CA THR A 250 8.05 20.70 3.61
C THR A 250 8.87 21.00 4.86
N ASN A 251 8.48 20.47 6.03
CA ASN A 251 9.22 20.70 7.29
C ASN A 251 10.29 19.63 7.53
N GLU A 252 10.25 18.52 6.78
CA GLU A 252 11.15 17.39 6.95
C GLU A 252 12.18 17.39 5.81
N GLU A 253 13.38 17.91 6.09
CA GLU A 253 14.46 17.89 5.10
C GLU A 253 15.13 16.51 5.02
N LEU A 254 15.51 16.12 3.81
CA LEU A 254 16.37 14.96 3.60
C LEU A 254 17.84 15.38 3.66
N GLN A 255 18.64 14.63 4.42
CA GLN A 255 20.07 14.81 4.48
C GLN A 255 20.72 14.45 3.14
N ALA A 256 21.74 15.21 2.74
CA ALA A 256 22.44 15.02 1.48
C ALA A 256 23.06 13.61 1.35
N GLN A 257 23.51 13.04 2.47
CA GLN A 257 24.05 11.70 2.53
C GLN A 257 22.97 10.64 2.26
N THR A 258 21.77 10.81 2.81
CA THR A 258 20.62 9.95 2.50
C THR A 258 20.27 10.00 1.01
N VAL A 259 20.27 11.20 0.41
CA VAL A 259 20.02 11.35 -1.04
C VAL A 259 21.08 10.58 -1.85
N THR A 260 22.34 10.67 -1.44
CA THR A 260 23.45 9.95 -2.08
C THR A 260 23.27 8.44 -1.94
N ASP A 261 22.99 7.96 -0.73
CA ASP A 261 22.79 6.53 -0.45
C ASP A 261 21.58 5.97 -1.21
N ALA A 262 20.45 6.67 -1.25
CA ALA A 262 19.26 6.27 -2.02
C ALA A 262 19.52 6.26 -3.53
N THR A 263 20.22 7.27 -4.05
CA THR A 263 20.59 7.34 -5.47
C THR A 263 21.54 6.20 -5.84
N HIS A 264 22.51 5.87 -4.98
CA HIS A 264 23.39 4.71 -5.17
C HIS A 264 22.64 3.39 -5.05
N LEU A 265 21.63 3.29 -4.17
CA LEU A 265 20.78 2.10 -4.10
C LEU A 265 20.05 1.87 -5.43
N ILE A 266 19.48 2.94 -6.00
CA ILE A 266 18.71 2.87 -7.26
C ILE A 266 19.60 2.62 -8.47
N SER A 267 20.71 3.37 -8.62
CA SER A 267 21.54 3.35 -9.82
C SER A 267 22.74 2.40 -9.74
N GLY A 268 23.11 1.97 -8.54
CA GLY A 268 24.34 1.22 -8.29
C GLY A 268 24.18 -0.28 -8.53
N PRO A 269 25.25 -0.97 -8.95
CA PRO A 269 25.22 -2.41 -9.18
C PRO A 269 25.13 -3.21 -7.87
N THR A 270 25.51 -2.59 -6.74
CA THR A 270 25.57 -3.22 -5.42
C THR A 270 25.27 -2.21 -4.32
N THR A 271 24.74 -2.70 -3.19
CA THR A 271 24.58 -1.92 -1.96
C THR A 271 25.92 -1.64 -1.25
N ALA A 272 27.07 -2.07 -1.79
CA ALA A 272 28.39 -1.97 -1.14
C ALA A 272 28.84 -0.52 -0.94
N GLN A 273 28.27 0.39 -1.71
CA GLN A 273 28.57 1.83 -1.68
C GLN A 273 27.68 2.61 -0.72
N LEU A 274 26.74 1.95 -0.03
CA LEU A 274 25.93 2.58 1.02
C LEU A 274 26.80 2.86 2.25
N GLY A 275 26.54 3.95 2.97
CA GLY A 275 27.28 4.34 4.19
C GLY A 275 27.06 3.45 5.42
N ARG A 276 27.12 2.12 5.26
CA ARG A 276 26.60 1.06 6.15
C ARG A 276 27.18 1.07 7.58
N ILE A 277 26.31 0.95 8.57
CA ILE A 277 26.66 0.67 9.98
C ILE A 277 26.31 -0.77 10.39
N LYS A 278 25.22 -1.36 9.88
CA LYS A 278 24.68 -2.65 10.40
C LYS A 278 24.28 -3.72 9.39
N LEU A 279 24.42 -3.49 8.09
CA LEU A 279 23.84 -4.36 7.07
C LEU A 279 24.51 -5.75 6.88
N GLY A 280 25.68 -6.02 7.46
CA GLY A 280 26.33 -7.33 7.37
C GLY A 280 26.71 -7.78 5.93
N ALA A 281 27.30 -8.97 5.81
CA ALA A 281 27.68 -9.56 4.51
C ALA A 281 26.47 -10.12 3.72
N ALA A 282 25.33 -10.30 4.38
CA ALA A 282 24.08 -10.77 3.76
C ALA A 282 23.37 -9.68 2.93
N SER A 283 23.78 -8.42 3.02
CA SER A 283 23.13 -7.31 2.31
C SER A 283 23.60 -7.09 0.87
N GLU A 284 24.30 -8.04 0.24
CA GLU A 284 24.41 -8.03 -1.23
C GLU A 284 23.05 -8.28 -1.90
N SER A 285 21.99 -8.47 -1.11
CA SER A 285 20.60 -8.59 -1.56
C SER A 285 20.19 -7.39 -2.43
N HIS A 286 19.72 -7.75 -3.61
CA HIS A 286 19.01 -6.90 -4.52
C HIS A 286 17.73 -6.37 -3.86
N TRP A 287 17.51 -5.05 -3.88
CA TRP A 287 16.28 -4.44 -3.39
C TRP A 287 15.14 -4.64 -4.40
N ASN A 288 13.91 -4.67 -3.90
CA ASN A 288 12.70 -4.81 -4.72
C ASN A 288 11.88 -3.52 -4.74
N ILE A 289 11.64 -2.93 -3.57
CA ILE A 289 10.84 -1.71 -3.41
C ILE A 289 11.55 -0.73 -2.47
N ILE A 290 11.48 0.56 -2.78
CA ILE A 290 11.81 1.66 -1.86
C ILE A 290 10.55 2.50 -1.67
N ARG A 291 10.07 2.63 -0.44
CA ARG A 291 8.87 3.41 -0.11
C ARG A 291 9.27 4.78 0.40
N LEU A 292 8.84 5.82 -0.31
CA LEU A 292 9.06 7.22 0.09
C LEU A 292 7.83 7.77 0.82
N GLY A 293 6.65 7.28 0.46
CA GLY A 293 5.40 7.48 1.18
C GLY A 293 4.98 6.20 1.89
N PHE A 294 4.71 6.27 3.19
CA PHE A 294 4.08 5.18 3.92
C PHE A 294 3.40 5.66 5.21
N ARG A 295 2.44 4.89 5.72
CA ARG A 295 1.66 5.14 6.95
C ARG A 295 1.84 3.95 7.91
N PRO A 296 2.51 4.11 9.07
CA PRO A 296 2.68 3.07 10.09
C PRO A 296 1.37 2.67 10.78
N HIS A 297 0.51 1.95 10.09
CA HIS A 297 -0.82 1.61 10.59
C HIS A 297 -0.78 0.73 11.84
N LEU A 298 0.31 -0.03 12.05
CA LEU A 298 0.54 -0.82 13.26
C LEU A 298 0.51 -0.04 14.58
N PHE A 299 0.60 1.29 14.50
CA PHE A 299 0.62 2.23 15.62
C PHE A 299 -0.70 2.99 15.79
N GLU A 300 -1.72 2.66 15.01
CA GLU A 300 -3.02 3.29 15.06
C GLU A 300 -3.99 2.52 15.95
N GLN A 301 -4.78 3.27 16.70
CA GLN A 301 -5.95 2.73 17.37
C GLN A 301 -7.14 2.88 16.43
N TYR A 302 -7.89 1.80 16.21
CA TYR A 302 -9.05 1.79 15.32
C TYR A 302 -10.30 1.22 16.01
N GLU A 303 -11.45 1.67 15.52
CA GLU A 303 -12.77 1.15 15.88
C GLU A 303 -13.51 0.71 14.62
N VAL A 304 -14.26 -0.38 14.72
CA VAL A 304 -15.14 -0.82 13.64
C VAL A 304 -16.50 -0.13 13.80
N ARG A 305 -16.88 0.68 12.81
CA ARG A 305 -18.14 1.44 12.80
C ARG A 305 -18.99 1.05 11.61
N LYS A 306 -20.31 1.19 11.72
CA LYS A 306 -21.22 0.99 10.58
C LYS A 306 -21.00 2.13 9.57
N ALA A 307 -20.86 1.82 8.29
CA ALA A 307 -20.66 2.84 7.28
C ALA A 307 -21.88 3.77 7.17
N ALA A 308 -21.63 5.06 6.95
CA ALA A 308 -22.67 6.10 6.91
C ALA A 308 -23.68 5.89 5.77
N ASN A 309 -23.26 5.26 4.67
CA ASN A 309 -24.09 4.91 3.52
C ASN A 309 -24.89 3.60 3.69
N GLY A 310 -24.88 3.00 4.89
CA GLY A 310 -25.50 1.70 5.15
C GLY A 310 -24.74 0.49 4.61
N GLY A 311 -23.57 0.71 3.99
CA GLY A 311 -22.69 -0.34 3.45
C GLY A 311 -21.82 -0.98 4.54
N GLY A 312 -22.34 -1.97 5.24
CA GLY A 312 -21.54 -2.81 6.15
C GLY A 312 -20.81 -2.04 7.27
N TYR A 313 -19.61 -2.52 7.60
CA TYR A 313 -18.74 -1.96 8.64
C TYR A 313 -17.41 -1.50 8.04
N VAL A 314 -16.87 -0.41 8.59
CA VAL A 314 -15.60 0.20 8.19
C VAL A 314 -14.71 0.40 9.42
N GLU A 315 -13.41 0.23 9.25
CA GLU A 315 -12.42 0.62 10.25
C GLU A 315 -12.27 2.14 10.24
N VAL A 316 -12.25 2.74 11.43
CA VAL A 316 -12.05 4.17 11.62
C VAL A 316 -10.93 4.34 12.63
N THR A 317 -9.85 4.98 12.21
CA THR A 317 -8.75 5.31 13.12
C THR A 317 -9.20 6.38 14.11
N THR A 318 -9.10 6.08 15.40
CA THR A 318 -9.57 6.93 16.50
C THR A 318 -8.44 7.52 17.34
N GLY A 319 -7.20 7.05 17.17
CA GLY A 319 -6.07 7.58 17.91
C GLY A 319 -4.78 6.80 17.72
N LEU A 320 -3.88 6.91 18.70
CA LEU A 320 -2.58 6.25 18.75
C LEU A 320 -2.66 5.02 19.66
N LEU A 321 -2.14 3.89 19.17
CA LEU A 321 -1.92 2.70 19.99
C LEU A 321 -0.58 2.81 20.71
N SER A 322 -0.55 3.64 21.76
CA SER A 322 0.69 4.05 22.44
C SER A 322 1.48 2.93 23.12
N ASP A 323 0.90 1.74 23.35
CA ASP A 323 1.56 0.56 23.94
C ASP A 323 2.01 -0.47 22.89
N ALA A 324 1.74 -0.23 21.60
CA ALA A 324 2.17 -1.08 20.51
C ALA A 324 3.70 -1.21 20.47
N ARG A 325 4.19 -2.44 20.43
CA ARG A 325 5.62 -2.71 20.24
C ARG A 325 5.91 -2.87 18.75
N CYS A 326 7.12 -2.52 18.33
CA CYS A 326 7.52 -2.79 16.95
C CYS A 326 7.55 -4.30 16.69
N PRO A 327 6.77 -4.82 15.72
CA PRO A 327 6.86 -6.20 15.29
C PRO A 327 8.23 -6.49 14.68
N GLU A 328 8.70 -7.75 14.76
CA GLU A 328 10.01 -8.13 14.24
C GLU A 328 10.18 -7.80 12.75
N GLN A 329 9.13 -8.04 11.94
CA GLN A 329 9.14 -7.72 10.51
C GLN A 329 9.23 -6.23 10.21
N CYS A 330 8.81 -5.39 11.16
CA CYS A 330 8.82 -3.93 11.03
C CYS A 330 10.10 -3.28 11.51
N LYS A 331 10.99 -4.02 12.17
CA LYS A 331 12.28 -3.49 12.56
C LYS A 331 13.03 -3.07 11.31
N CYS A 332 13.53 -1.84 11.32
CA CYS A 332 14.17 -1.22 10.18
C CYS A 332 15.61 -0.91 10.53
N THR A 333 16.54 -1.56 9.82
CA THR A 333 17.97 -1.37 10.07
C THR A 333 18.47 -0.16 9.31
N GLU A 334 18.89 0.87 10.05
CA GLU A 334 19.47 2.05 9.43
C GLU A 334 20.81 1.72 8.79
N ILE A 335 21.04 2.29 7.61
CA ILE A 335 22.34 2.10 6.94
C ILE A 335 23.37 3.09 7.44
N ARG A 336 22.97 4.24 7.95
CA ARG A 336 23.88 5.30 8.40
C ARG A 336 23.35 5.87 9.72
N LYS A 337 24.25 6.30 10.59
CA LYS A 337 23.90 6.99 11.82
C LYS A 337 23.25 8.31 11.43
N ASP A 338 22.09 8.58 12.01
CA ASP A 338 21.28 9.76 11.72
C ASP A 338 20.82 9.80 10.24
N GLY A 339 20.90 8.68 9.51
CA GLY A 339 20.39 8.57 8.15
C GLY A 339 18.87 8.49 8.13
N GLN A 340 18.28 8.59 6.94
CA GLN A 340 16.81 8.54 6.76
C GLN A 340 16.38 7.39 5.85
N LEU A 341 17.28 6.44 5.59
CA LEU A 341 17.05 5.28 4.75
C LEU A 341 17.35 4.02 5.56
N CYS A 342 16.36 3.14 5.67
CA CYS A 342 16.50 1.90 6.40
C CYS A 342 15.88 0.72 5.62
N MET A 343 16.39 -0.47 5.89
CA MET A 343 15.91 -1.72 5.30
C MET A 343 15.02 -2.46 6.30
N LEU A 344 13.82 -2.85 5.89
CA LEU A 344 12.94 -3.66 6.72
C LEU A 344 13.53 -5.06 6.93
N SER A 345 13.32 -5.62 8.12
CA SER A 345 13.86 -6.93 8.49
C SER A 345 13.23 -8.08 7.71
N SER A 346 11.95 -7.96 7.36
CA SER A 346 11.25 -8.89 6.47
C SER A 346 10.01 -8.23 5.85
N SER A 347 9.36 -8.92 4.92
CA SER A 347 8.01 -8.56 4.48
C SER A 347 6.98 -8.76 5.62
N GLY A 348 5.78 -8.22 5.42
CA GLY A 348 4.65 -8.33 6.34
C GLY A 348 4.51 -7.18 7.34
N CYS A 349 5.31 -6.12 7.23
CA CYS A 349 5.14 -4.94 8.07
C CYS A 349 3.94 -4.08 7.61
N ASP A 350 2.98 -3.81 8.51
CA ASP A 350 1.78 -3.03 8.21
C ASP A 350 2.09 -1.52 8.11
N LEU A 351 2.79 -1.20 7.02
CA LEU A 351 3.00 0.14 6.52
C LEU A 351 2.07 0.30 5.32
N ARG A 352 1.04 1.14 5.44
CA ARG A 352 0.05 1.39 4.38
C ARG A 352 0.47 2.56 3.48
N SER A 353 -0.30 2.87 2.44
CA SER A 353 -0.07 3.88 1.39
C SER A 353 0.80 3.41 0.21
N SER A 354 0.26 3.63 -1.00
CA SER A 354 0.89 3.52 -2.31
C SER A 354 1.24 4.87 -2.95
N GLU A 355 1.10 5.97 -2.21
CA GLU A 355 1.28 7.34 -2.73
C GLU A 355 2.61 7.57 -3.43
N MET A 356 3.69 6.94 -2.93
CA MET A 356 5.01 7.10 -3.53
C MET A 356 5.95 5.93 -3.22
N TYR A 357 6.30 5.18 -4.25
CA TYR A 357 7.31 4.13 -4.16
C TYR A 357 8.14 4.01 -5.43
N ILE A 358 9.30 3.37 -5.31
CA ILE A 358 10.18 3.01 -6.41
C ILE A 358 10.20 1.49 -6.50
N ALA A 359 9.94 0.96 -7.69
CA ALA A 359 9.94 -0.47 -7.97
C ALA A 359 11.09 -0.86 -8.89
N SER A 360 11.79 -1.91 -8.50
CA SER A 360 12.80 -2.61 -9.30
C SER A 360 12.13 -3.60 -10.25
N GLU A 361 12.69 -3.80 -11.45
CA GLU A 361 12.24 -4.79 -12.44
C GLU A 361 12.14 -6.19 -11.84
N ARG A 362 12.99 -6.48 -10.85
CA ARG A 362 12.99 -7.75 -10.11
C ARG A 362 11.70 -8.00 -9.35
N ALA A 363 11.01 -6.94 -8.96
CA ALA A 363 9.74 -7.00 -8.24
C ALA A 363 8.53 -7.06 -9.18
N TYR A 364 8.68 -6.82 -10.49
CA TYR A 364 7.54 -6.66 -11.38
C TYR A 364 6.67 -7.90 -11.47
N ASP A 365 7.26 -9.09 -11.57
CA ASP A 365 6.49 -10.34 -11.63
C ASP A 365 5.71 -10.61 -10.35
N GLU A 366 6.32 -10.36 -9.20
CA GLU A 366 5.69 -10.51 -7.89
C GLU A 366 4.54 -9.50 -7.69
N LEU A 367 4.76 -8.24 -8.08
CA LEU A 367 3.75 -7.19 -8.04
C LEU A 367 2.58 -7.52 -8.97
N LEU A 368 2.84 -7.91 -10.22
CA LEU A 368 1.80 -8.23 -11.19
C LEU A 368 1.00 -9.46 -10.77
N GLY A 369 1.67 -10.51 -10.28
CA GLY A 369 1.01 -11.69 -9.72
C GLY A 369 0.12 -11.31 -8.54
N SER A 370 0.60 -10.48 -7.61
CA SER A 370 -0.20 -10.04 -6.48
C SER A 370 -1.40 -9.18 -6.91
N LEU A 371 -1.18 -8.19 -7.78
CA LEU A 371 -2.23 -7.24 -8.18
C LEU A 371 -3.30 -7.86 -9.09
N PHE A 372 -2.96 -8.89 -9.86
CA PHE A 372 -3.88 -9.49 -10.83
C PHE A 372 -4.31 -10.94 -10.55
N ASP A 373 -3.53 -11.73 -9.82
CA ASP A 373 -3.93 -13.09 -9.46
C ASP A 373 -4.54 -13.16 -8.04
N GLY A 374 -4.52 -12.03 -7.32
CA GLY A 374 -5.13 -11.85 -6.00
C GLY A 374 -6.66 -11.78 -6.00
N THR A 375 -7.22 -11.51 -4.82
CA THR A 375 -8.66 -11.34 -4.61
C THR A 375 -9.03 -9.85 -4.55
N ASP A 376 -10.31 -9.54 -4.30
CA ASP A 376 -10.74 -8.16 -4.05
C ASP A 376 -10.17 -7.58 -2.74
N GLU A 377 -9.60 -8.43 -1.88
CA GLU A 377 -8.88 -8.03 -0.66
C GLU A 377 -7.39 -7.79 -0.92
N THR A 378 -6.89 -8.11 -2.11
CA THR A 378 -5.50 -7.85 -2.50
C THR A 378 -5.35 -6.41 -2.96
N ILE A 379 -5.21 -5.52 -1.97
CA ILE A 379 -5.11 -4.07 -2.17
C ILE A 379 -3.64 -3.62 -2.11
N ILE A 380 -3.26 -2.68 -3.00
CA ILE A 380 -1.89 -2.17 -3.10
C ILE A 380 -1.36 -1.64 -1.75
N ASP A 381 -2.17 -0.87 -1.04
CA ASP A 381 -1.79 -0.18 0.20
C ASP A 381 -1.42 -1.10 1.36
N HIS A 382 -2.26 -2.09 1.64
CA HIS A 382 -2.21 -2.85 2.90
C HIS A 382 -2.04 -4.36 2.70
N PHE A 383 -1.83 -4.79 1.46
CA PHE A 383 -1.52 -6.18 1.17
C PHE A 383 -0.28 -6.27 0.28
N VAL A 384 -0.32 -5.70 -0.92
CA VAL A 384 0.74 -5.96 -1.92
C VAL A 384 2.08 -5.38 -1.48
N LEU A 385 2.18 -4.07 -1.24
CA LEU A 385 3.45 -3.43 -0.87
C LEU A 385 4.00 -3.92 0.48
N GLN A 386 3.12 -4.34 1.39
CA GLN A 386 3.50 -4.91 2.68
C GLN A 386 4.19 -6.26 2.53
N ASN A 387 3.80 -7.07 1.53
CA ASN A 387 4.28 -8.44 1.39
C ASN A 387 5.52 -8.59 0.50
N ILE A 388 6.03 -7.49 -0.10
CA ILE A 388 7.27 -7.53 -0.90
C ILE A 388 8.51 -7.60 -0.01
N GLU A 389 9.33 -8.64 -0.20
CA GLU A 389 10.62 -8.78 0.48
C GLU A 389 11.66 -7.77 -0.01
N HIS A 390 12.74 -7.59 0.77
CA HIS A 390 13.83 -6.63 0.45
C HIS A 390 13.33 -5.20 0.23
N SER A 391 12.37 -4.80 1.07
CA SER A 391 11.76 -3.48 1.06
C SER A 391 12.57 -2.49 1.91
N TRP A 392 12.77 -1.31 1.33
CA TRP A 392 13.41 -0.17 1.96
C TRP A 392 12.40 0.93 2.22
N VAL A 393 12.62 1.73 3.27
CA VAL A 393 11.74 2.86 3.59
C VAL A 393 12.55 4.11 3.89
N MET A 394 11.99 5.25 3.49
CA MET A 394 12.54 6.58 3.76
C MET A 394 11.83 7.20 4.96
N HIS A 395 12.50 7.38 6.10
CA HIS A 395 11.87 7.86 7.34
C HIS A 395 12.31 9.28 7.76
N PRO A 396 11.41 10.07 8.38
CA PRO A 396 9.95 9.87 8.37
C PRO A 396 9.40 9.83 6.92
N SER A 397 8.16 9.36 6.73
CA SER A 397 7.51 9.38 5.41
C SER A 397 7.63 10.76 4.75
N ARG A 398 7.91 10.79 3.44
CA ARG A 398 8.07 12.01 2.65
C ARG A 398 6.74 12.59 2.18
N THR A 399 5.70 11.76 2.16
CA THR A 399 4.35 12.16 1.81
C THR A 399 3.44 12.13 3.03
N VAL A 400 2.47 13.04 3.03
CA VAL A 400 1.30 13.06 3.90
C VAL A 400 0.06 13.16 3.02
N GLN A 401 -0.99 12.48 3.44
CA GLN A 401 -2.25 12.44 2.71
C GLN A 401 -3.15 13.54 3.28
N LYS A 402 -3.52 14.57 2.49
CA LYS A 402 -4.36 15.68 3.01
C LYS A 402 -5.80 15.27 3.24
N ASP A 403 -6.35 14.48 2.33
CA ASP A 403 -7.76 14.10 2.30
C ASP A 403 -8.03 12.70 2.87
N LEU A 404 -7.19 12.31 3.84
CA LEU A 404 -7.26 11.00 4.50
C LEU A 404 -8.31 10.98 5.61
N ASP A 405 -8.65 9.77 6.07
CA ASP A 405 -9.53 9.53 7.21
C ASP A 405 -8.96 10.02 8.55
N ILE A 406 -7.71 10.50 8.59
CA ILE A 406 -7.03 10.99 9.79
C ILE A 406 -6.30 12.33 9.61
N PRO A 407 -6.26 13.19 10.65
CA PRO A 407 -5.57 14.47 10.59
C PRO A 407 -4.06 14.29 10.42
N VAL A 408 -3.41 15.25 9.76
CA VAL A 408 -1.94 15.28 9.55
C VAL A 408 -1.16 15.15 10.87
N SER A 409 -1.67 15.69 11.99
CA SER A 409 -1.03 15.53 13.30
C SER A 409 -0.96 14.09 13.77
N LEU A 410 -1.99 13.28 13.50
CA LEU A 410 -2.01 11.86 13.84
C LEU A 410 -1.07 11.07 12.92
N GLN A 411 -1.05 11.40 11.61
CA GLN A 411 -0.09 10.83 10.67
C GLN A 411 1.35 11.05 11.15
N LYS A 412 1.71 12.29 11.53
CA LYS A 412 3.05 12.60 12.08
C LYS A 412 3.34 11.84 13.37
N ALA A 413 2.37 11.72 14.27
CA ALA A 413 2.57 11.01 15.52
C ALA A 413 2.84 9.52 15.33
N VAL A 414 2.17 8.84 14.39
CA VAL A 414 2.47 7.42 14.08
C VAL A 414 3.82 7.25 13.41
N GLN A 415 4.28 8.23 12.60
CA GLN A 415 5.66 8.24 12.07
C GLN A 415 6.66 8.30 13.21
N SER A 416 6.49 9.23 14.15
CA SER A 416 7.41 9.36 15.30
C SER A 416 7.47 8.08 16.15
N MET A 417 6.35 7.37 16.32
CA MET A 417 6.36 6.08 17.04
C MET A 417 7.09 4.98 16.26
N PHE A 418 7.00 4.97 14.93
CA PHE A 418 7.80 4.08 14.10
C PHE A 418 9.29 4.38 14.26
N GLU A 419 9.67 5.65 14.21
CA GLU A 419 11.07 6.04 14.38
C GLU A 419 11.63 5.67 15.76
N GLU A 420 10.86 5.92 16.82
CA GLU A 420 11.26 5.60 18.20
C GLU A 420 11.40 4.09 18.45
N ARG A 421 10.53 3.27 17.85
CA ARG A 421 10.36 1.87 18.26
C ARG A 421 10.87 0.85 17.26
N CYS A 422 10.94 1.22 15.99
CA CYS A 422 11.26 0.29 14.91
C CYS A 422 12.64 0.51 14.29
N LEU A 423 13.24 1.69 14.39
CA LEU A 423 14.59 1.92 13.88
C LEU A 423 15.62 1.25 14.80
N ILE A 424 16.55 0.51 14.19
CA ILE A 424 17.60 -0.23 14.92
C ILE A 424 19.00 0.00 14.37
#